data_AF-A0A3C0NIQ1-F1
#
_entry.id   AF-A0A3C0NIQ1-F1
#
_cell.length_a   1.000
_cell.length_b   1.000
_cell.length_c   1.000
_cell.angle_alpha   90.00
_cell.angle_beta   90.00
_cell.angle_gamma   90.00
#
_symmetry.space_group_name_H-M   'P 1'
#
loop_
_entity.id
_entity.type
_entity.pdbx_description
1 polymer ?
#
loop_
_entity_poly.entity_id
_entity_poly.type
_entity_poly.pdbx_seq_one_letter_code
_entity_poly.pdbx_strand_id
1 'polypeptide(L)'
;MNEITLEWQEAGRIRRETIRDQQRSTYPGIVRLGRDPTRCDLVLSDPTVSGLHVEVFFNTQQRSFAVRNLRDANPPMVDGQQILKGEAFLSQGSTIYLGQVELKVVAVSLGMSNNGIAPTLLLPPLPLAGVHQPNPDAVYYGLQCPHCDRISPYDRLDWGCQWCGTSLAAATSVLMTPNGN
;
A
#
# COMPACT_ATOMS: atom_id res chain seq x y z
N MET A 1 10.59 -5.12 -2.59
CA MET A 1 10.49 -6.53 -2.18
C MET A 1 9.03 -6.93 -2.20
N ASN A 2 8.71 -8.11 -2.69
CA ASN A 2 7.35 -8.63 -2.77
C ASN A 2 7.15 -9.70 -1.69
N GLU A 3 6.03 -9.65 -0.98
CA GLU A 3 5.76 -10.53 0.16
C GLU A 3 4.32 -11.04 0.14
N ILE A 4 4.11 -12.28 0.55
CA ILE A 4 2.80 -12.89 0.77
C ILE A 4 2.78 -13.55 2.14
N THR A 5 1.75 -13.28 2.94
CA THR A 5 1.59 -13.87 4.27
C THR A 5 0.48 -14.90 4.26
N LEU A 6 0.82 -16.11 4.66
CA LEU A 6 -0.08 -17.24 4.80
C LEU A 6 -0.43 -17.43 6.27
N GLU A 7 -1.69 -17.76 6.55
CA GLU A 7 -2.19 -18.13 7.86
C GLU A 7 -2.87 -19.49 7.79
N TRP A 8 -2.60 -20.37 8.75
CA TRP A 8 -3.27 -21.68 8.84
C TRP A 8 -3.41 -22.12 10.30
N GLN A 9 -4.28 -23.10 10.55
CA GLN A 9 -4.42 -23.73 11.86
C GLN A 9 -3.59 -25.01 11.91
N GLU A 10 -2.74 -25.15 12.93
CA GLU A 10 -1.96 -26.35 13.18
C GLU A 10 -2.01 -26.69 14.68
N ALA A 11 -2.42 -27.91 15.03
CA ALA A 11 -2.59 -28.37 16.41
C ALA A 11 -3.39 -27.40 17.31
N GLY A 12 -4.44 -26.78 16.75
CA GLY A 12 -5.30 -25.81 17.45
C GLY A 12 -4.69 -24.42 17.64
N ARG A 13 -3.51 -24.14 17.05
CA ARG A 13 -2.87 -22.83 17.07
C ARG A 13 -2.90 -22.21 15.68
N ILE A 14 -3.14 -20.91 15.62
CA ILE A 14 -2.98 -20.14 14.39
C ILE A 14 -1.49 -19.92 14.15
N ARG A 15 -1.02 -20.35 12.99
CA ARG A 15 0.33 -20.16 12.46
C ARG A 15 0.29 -19.13 11.35
N ARG A 16 1.32 -18.31 11.25
CA ARG A 16 1.51 -17.35 10.16
C ARG A 16 2.94 -17.39 9.67
N GLU A 17 3.10 -17.33 8.36
CA GLU A 17 4.41 -17.30 7.71
C GLU A 17 4.39 -16.32 6.55
N THR A 18 5.44 -15.52 6.42
CA THR A 18 5.58 -14.55 5.33
C THR A 18 6.63 -15.03 4.35
N ILE A 19 6.18 -15.32 3.12
CA ILE A 19 7.02 -15.69 1.99
C ILE A 19 7.45 -14.42 1.25
N ARG A 20 8.74 -14.29 0.98
CA ARG A 20 9.31 -13.13 0.25
C ARG A 20 9.93 -13.59 -1.07
N ASP A 21 9.80 -12.79 -2.12
CA ASP A 21 10.33 -13.11 -3.45
C ASP A 21 11.86 -13.23 -3.52
N GLN A 22 12.57 -12.57 -2.59
CA GLN A 22 14.04 -12.59 -2.50
C GLN A 22 14.57 -13.28 -1.23
N GLN A 23 13.75 -14.08 -0.54
CA GLN A 23 14.27 -14.79 0.64
C GLN A 23 15.27 -15.89 0.25
N ARG A 24 16.20 -16.15 1.17
CA ARG A 24 17.06 -17.33 1.08
C ARG A 24 16.23 -18.57 1.39
N SER A 25 15.83 -19.28 0.36
CA SER A 25 15.24 -20.61 0.43
C SER A 25 16.17 -21.62 -0.26
N THR A 26 15.84 -22.90 -0.14
CA THR A 26 16.57 -24.00 -0.80
C THR A 26 16.70 -23.77 -2.31
N TYR A 27 15.74 -23.06 -2.91
CA TYR A 27 15.74 -22.61 -4.30
C TYR A 27 15.44 -21.12 -4.35
N PRO A 28 16.39 -20.24 -4.72
CA PRO A 28 16.22 -18.79 -4.61
C PRO A 28 14.95 -18.31 -5.33
N GLY A 29 14.07 -17.64 -4.59
CA GLY A 29 12.79 -17.10 -5.08
C GLY A 29 11.63 -18.10 -5.16
N ILE A 30 11.85 -19.35 -4.76
CA ILE A 30 10.84 -20.41 -4.68
C ILE A 30 10.78 -20.93 -3.24
N VAL A 31 9.57 -21.05 -2.71
CA VAL A 31 9.30 -21.64 -1.40
C VAL A 31 8.57 -22.94 -1.59
N ARG A 32 9.12 -24.01 -1.04
CA ARG A 32 8.51 -25.34 -1.09
C ARG A 32 7.67 -25.59 0.14
N LEU A 33 6.43 -26.02 -0.07
CA LEU A 33 5.48 -26.37 0.98
C LEU A 33 5.19 -27.86 0.93
N GLY A 34 5.14 -28.49 2.10
CA GLY A 34 4.84 -29.91 2.23
C GLY A 34 5.11 -30.44 3.63
N ARG A 35 4.99 -31.75 3.81
CA ARG A 35 5.18 -32.41 5.11
C ARG A 35 6.64 -32.76 5.45
N ASP A 36 7.51 -32.77 4.46
CA ASP A 36 8.88 -33.25 4.60
C ASP A 36 9.85 -32.08 4.91
N PRO A 37 10.44 -32.04 6.12
CA PRO A 37 11.33 -30.96 6.53
C PRO A 37 12.67 -30.95 5.78
N THR A 38 13.02 -32.03 5.10
CA THR A 38 14.27 -32.10 4.32
C THR A 38 14.14 -31.49 2.92
N ARG A 39 12.90 -31.29 2.45
CA ARG A 39 12.60 -30.83 1.09
C ARG A 39 11.78 -29.54 1.00
N CYS A 40 11.18 -29.12 2.11
CA CYS A 40 10.27 -27.98 2.17
C CYS A 40 10.85 -26.88 3.06
N ASP A 41 10.68 -25.63 2.62
CA ASP A 41 11.04 -24.46 3.42
C ASP A 41 9.92 -24.15 4.44
N LEU A 42 8.65 -24.44 4.10
CA LEU A 42 7.51 -24.36 5.01
C LEU A 42 6.92 -25.77 5.19
N VAL A 43 7.05 -26.27 6.42
CA VAL A 43 6.64 -27.62 6.80
C VAL A 43 5.25 -27.61 7.42
N LEU A 44 4.36 -28.44 6.89
CA LEU A 44 3.01 -28.68 7.41
C LEU A 44 2.95 -30.07 8.02
N SER A 45 2.59 -30.17 9.29
CA SER A 45 2.68 -31.44 10.04
C SER A 45 1.58 -32.46 9.68
N ASP A 46 0.58 -32.06 8.91
CA ASP A 46 -0.62 -32.85 8.64
C ASP A 46 -0.36 -34.03 7.68
N PRO A 47 -0.78 -35.27 8.03
CA PRO A 47 -0.49 -36.47 7.24
C PRO A 47 -1.12 -36.48 5.85
N THR A 48 -2.18 -35.71 5.61
CA THR A 48 -2.83 -35.60 4.29
C THR A 48 -2.03 -34.73 3.32
N VAL A 49 -1.03 -33.99 3.82
CA VAL A 49 -0.10 -33.21 3.00
C VAL A 49 1.02 -34.11 2.48
N SER A 50 1.23 -34.07 1.17
CA SER A 50 2.37 -34.70 0.50
C SER A 50 3.71 -34.21 1.06
N GLY A 51 4.73 -35.07 1.10
CA GLY A 51 6.06 -34.71 1.61
C GLY A 51 6.63 -33.45 0.94
N LEU A 52 6.49 -33.33 -0.37
CA LEU A 52 6.65 -32.07 -1.12
C LEU A 52 5.37 -31.89 -1.93
N HIS A 53 4.59 -30.84 -1.69
CA HIS A 53 3.24 -30.70 -2.22
C HIS A 53 3.17 -29.64 -3.32
N VAL A 54 3.62 -28.43 -3.01
CA VAL A 54 3.56 -27.29 -3.92
C VAL A 54 4.80 -26.42 -3.84
N GLU A 55 4.99 -25.61 -4.87
CA GLU A 55 5.94 -24.50 -4.89
C GLU A 55 5.18 -23.18 -4.95
N VAL A 56 5.56 -22.23 -4.10
CA VAL A 56 5.08 -20.85 -4.12
C VAL A 56 6.22 -19.96 -4.58
N PHE A 57 5.98 -19.14 -5.60
CA PHE A 57 6.98 -18.24 -6.16
C PHE A 57 6.31 -16.96 -6.66
N PHE A 58 7.12 -15.93 -6.86
CA PHE A 58 6.65 -14.67 -7.43
C PHE A 58 6.78 -14.69 -8.95
N ASN A 59 5.66 -14.59 -9.67
CA ASN A 59 5.64 -14.45 -11.11
C ASN A 59 5.83 -12.97 -11.48
N THR A 60 7.00 -12.63 -12.02
CA THR A 60 7.36 -11.25 -12.38
C THR A 60 6.57 -10.69 -13.56
N GLN A 61 6.11 -11.54 -14.48
CA GLN A 61 5.32 -11.12 -15.65
C GLN A 61 3.91 -10.70 -15.25
N GLN A 62 3.29 -11.49 -14.37
CA GLN A 62 1.94 -11.26 -13.84
C GLN A 62 1.94 -10.37 -12.60
N ARG A 63 3.14 -10.06 -12.06
CA ARG A 63 3.37 -9.33 -10.82
C ARG A 63 2.55 -9.87 -9.65
N SER A 64 2.45 -11.20 -9.56
CA SER A 64 1.63 -11.89 -8.56
C SER A 64 2.35 -13.11 -8.02
N PHE A 65 2.02 -13.50 -6.78
CA PHE A 65 2.40 -14.81 -6.29
C PHE A 65 1.60 -15.89 -7.00
N ALA A 66 2.26 -17.00 -7.29
CA ALA A 66 1.65 -18.17 -7.89
C ALA A 66 2.02 -19.41 -7.08
N VAL A 67 1.11 -20.37 -7.07
CA VAL A 67 1.32 -21.71 -6.52
C VAL A 67 1.30 -22.73 -7.65
N ARG A 68 2.30 -23.60 -7.68
CA ARG A 68 2.44 -24.67 -8.68
C ARG A 68 2.24 -26.03 -8.06
N ASN A 69 1.46 -26.86 -8.74
CA ASN A 69 1.25 -28.25 -8.33
C ASN A 69 2.49 -29.10 -8.63
N LEU A 70 2.86 -29.97 -7.70
CA LEU A 70 3.91 -30.99 -7.87
C LEU A 70 3.37 -32.43 -7.73
N ARG A 71 2.05 -32.63 -7.64
CA ARG A 71 1.42 -33.92 -7.33
C ARG A 71 0.16 -34.18 -8.14
N ASP A 72 0.15 -35.30 -8.85
CA ASP A 72 -1.04 -35.75 -9.60
C ASP A 72 -2.08 -36.44 -8.70
N ALA A 73 -1.64 -37.19 -7.69
CA ALA A 73 -2.53 -38.02 -6.86
C ALA A 73 -3.34 -37.22 -5.83
N ASN A 74 -2.76 -36.14 -5.31
CA ASN A 74 -3.40 -35.23 -4.35
C ASN A 74 -3.06 -33.80 -4.77
N PRO A 75 -3.75 -33.25 -5.78
CA PRO A 75 -3.47 -31.91 -6.28
C PRO A 75 -3.96 -30.85 -5.29
N PRO A 76 -3.26 -29.71 -5.19
CA PRO A 76 -3.70 -28.59 -4.37
C PRO A 76 -4.95 -27.95 -4.97
N MET A 77 -5.72 -27.27 -4.13
CA MET A 77 -6.91 -26.52 -4.54
C MET A 77 -6.77 -25.06 -4.12
N VAL A 78 -7.07 -24.12 -5.01
CA VAL A 78 -7.06 -22.68 -4.74
C VAL A 78 -8.44 -22.12 -5.04
N ASP A 79 -9.03 -21.44 -4.07
CA ASP A 79 -10.34 -20.78 -4.21
C ASP A 79 -11.44 -21.73 -4.73
N GLY A 80 -11.38 -23.00 -4.30
CA GLY A 80 -12.31 -24.06 -4.69
C GLY A 80 -11.98 -24.77 -6.01
N GLN A 81 -10.90 -24.39 -6.71
CA GLN A 81 -10.48 -25.01 -7.97
C GLN A 81 -9.19 -25.83 -7.81
N GLN A 82 -9.22 -27.11 -8.21
CA GLN A 82 -8.04 -27.98 -8.18
C GLN A 82 -7.04 -27.61 -9.29
N ILE A 83 -5.75 -27.59 -8.94
CA ILE A 83 -4.65 -27.33 -9.89
C ILE A 83 -4.11 -28.67 -10.39
N LEU A 84 -4.75 -29.26 -11.39
CA LEU A 84 -4.30 -30.53 -11.96
C LEU A 84 -2.96 -30.36 -12.70
N LYS A 85 -2.83 -29.30 -13.50
CA LYS A 85 -1.61 -28.95 -14.24
C LYS A 85 -1.40 -27.45 -14.21
N GLY A 86 -0.13 -27.03 -14.13
CA GLY A 86 0.27 -25.62 -14.18
C GLY A 86 0.29 -24.96 -12.81
N GLU A 87 -0.10 -23.68 -12.79
CA GLU A 87 -0.01 -22.79 -11.64
C GLU A 87 -1.29 -21.98 -11.47
N ALA A 88 -1.61 -21.61 -10.23
CA ALA A 88 -2.70 -20.69 -9.90
C ALA A 88 -2.15 -19.45 -9.21
N PHE A 89 -2.72 -18.29 -9.53
CA PHE A 89 -2.33 -17.03 -8.92
C PHE A 89 -3.01 -16.83 -7.57
N LEU A 90 -2.25 -16.28 -6.64
CA LEU A 90 -2.68 -16.01 -5.28
C LEU A 90 -2.90 -14.50 -5.11
N SER A 91 -4.03 -14.16 -4.49
CA SER A 91 -4.38 -12.79 -4.13
C SER A 91 -4.70 -12.70 -2.64
N GLN A 92 -4.76 -11.50 -2.08
CA GLN A 92 -5.20 -11.33 -0.70
C GLN A 92 -6.63 -11.85 -0.55
N GLY A 93 -6.85 -12.73 0.43
CA GLY A 93 -8.11 -13.43 0.63
C GLY A 93 -8.19 -14.81 -0.04
N SER A 94 -7.25 -15.15 -0.94
CA SER A 94 -7.22 -16.49 -1.54
C SER A 94 -7.04 -17.58 -0.49
N THR A 95 -7.70 -18.71 -0.70
CA THR A 95 -7.65 -19.89 0.17
C THR A 95 -7.03 -21.07 -0.57
N ILE A 96 -5.98 -21.64 -0.02
CA ILE A 96 -5.22 -22.76 -0.58
C ILE A 96 -5.46 -23.98 0.30
N TYR A 97 -5.89 -25.08 -0.30
CA TYR A 97 -6.01 -26.37 0.37
C TYR A 97 -4.90 -27.31 -0.09
N LEU A 98 -4.16 -27.84 0.89
CA LEU A 98 -3.17 -28.88 0.72
C LEU A 98 -3.63 -30.09 1.54
N GLY A 99 -4.26 -31.07 0.90
CA GLY A 99 -4.99 -32.10 1.63
C GLY A 99 -6.11 -31.48 2.47
N GLN A 100 -6.09 -31.70 3.79
CA GLN A 100 -7.04 -31.13 4.75
C GLN A 100 -6.58 -29.80 5.37
N VAL A 101 -5.37 -29.34 5.05
CA VAL A 101 -4.85 -28.07 5.58
C VAL A 101 -5.36 -26.91 4.73
N GLU A 102 -6.04 -25.98 5.37
CA GLU A 102 -6.48 -24.69 4.80
C GLU A 102 -5.45 -23.60 5.12
N LEU A 103 -4.83 -23.02 4.09
CA LEU A 103 -3.96 -21.86 4.19
C LEU A 103 -4.66 -20.64 3.59
N LYS A 104 -4.78 -19.57 4.36
CA LYS A 104 -5.36 -18.30 3.93
C LYS A 104 -4.29 -17.29 3.61
N VAL A 105 -4.42 -16.61 2.48
CA VAL A 105 -3.59 -15.48 2.13
C VAL A 105 -4.13 -14.24 2.84
N VAL A 106 -3.56 -13.90 4.00
CA VAL A 106 -4.05 -12.79 4.83
C VAL A 106 -3.48 -11.43 4.41
N ALA A 107 -2.31 -11.41 3.77
CA ALA A 107 -1.70 -10.18 3.26
C ALA A 107 -0.85 -10.44 2.01
N VAL A 108 -0.89 -9.51 1.06
CA VAL A 108 0.02 -9.47 -0.10
C VAL A 108 0.59 -8.06 -0.21
N SER A 109 1.90 -7.94 -0.13
CA SER A 109 2.63 -6.67 -0.26
C SER A 109 3.47 -6.74 -1.53
N LEU A 110 2.98 -6.13 -2.61
CA LEU A 110 3.75 -6.03 -3.84
C LEU A 110 4.62 -4.78 -3.75
N GLY A 111 5.93 -4.97 -3.91
CA GLY A 111 6.87 -3.88 -4.06
C GLY A 111 6.53 -3.12 -5.35
N MET A 112 5.75 -2.05 -5.22
CA MET A 112 5.98 -0.90 -6.09
C MET A 112 7.40 -0.45 -5.81
N SER A 113 8.16 -0.16 -6.85
CA SER A 113 9.39 0.62 -6.77
C SER A 113 9.04 1.96 -6.10
N ASN A 114 8.91 1.94 -4.78
CA ASN A 114 8.66 3.08 -3.93
C ASN A 114 10.02 3.66 -3.56
N ASN A 115 10.58 4.38 -4.52
CA ASN A 115 11.10 5.68 -4.15
C ASN A 115 9.85 6.47 -3.70
N GLY A 116 9.60 6.49 -2.39
CA GLY A 116 8.28 6.74 -1.80
C GLY A 116 7.68 8.10 -2.19
N ILE A 117 6.67 8.07 -3.06
CA ILE A 117 5.69 9.14 -3.16
C ILE A 117 4.34 8.47 -2.87
N ALA A 118 3.78 8.76 -1.71
CA ALA A 118 2.42 8.35 -1.40
C ALA A 118 1.48 8.94 -2.46
N PRO A 119 0.50 8.19 -2.98
CA PRO A 119 -0.50 8.76 -3.87
C PRO A 119 -1.25 9.86 -3.11
N THR A 120 -1.26 11.09 -3.65
CA THR A 120 -2.12 12.16 -3.15
C THR A 120 -3.56 11.71 -3.34
N LEU A 121 -4.20 11.24 -2.27
CA LEU A 121 -5.65 11.08 -2.25
C LEU A 121 -6.26 12.47 -2.36
N LEU A 122 -6.94 12.75 -3.47
CA LEU A 122 -7.82 13.91 -3.60
C LEU A 122 -9.03 13.66 -2.69
N LEU A 123 -8.89 14.01 -1.40
CA LEU A 123 -10.03 14.09 -0.51
C LEU A 123 -10.95 15.20 -1.02
N PRO A 124 -12.26 14.95 -1.20
CA PRO A 124 -13.20 16.05 -1.37
C PRO A 124 -13.07 16.99 -0.16
N PRO A 125 -13.22 18.31 -0.35
CA PRO A 125 -13.14 19.25 0.77
C PRO A 125 -14.17 18.85 1.82
N LEU A 126 -13.68 18.41 2.98
CA LEU A 126 -14.50 18.20 4.15
C LEU A 126 -15.19 19.53 4.46
N PRO A 127 -16.52 19.58 4.64
CA PRO A 127 -17.15 20.76 5.20
C PRO A 127 -16.56 20.94 6.61
N LEU A 128 -15.68 21.94 6.75
CA LEU A 128 -15.13 22.36 8.02
C LEU A 128 -16.28 22.91 8.88
N ALA A 129 -16.94 22.00 9.59
CA ALA A 129 -17.79 22.37 10.71
C ALA A 129 -16.88 22.95 11.81
N GLY A 130 -16.77 24.28 11.80
CA GLY A 130 -16.40 25.14 12.92
C GLY A 130 -15.34 24.62 13.89
N VAL A 131 -14.07 24.90 13.59
CA VAL A 131 -13.05 25.08 14.64
C VAL A 131 -12.41 26.44 14.42
N HIS A 132 -13.01 27.43 15.05
CA HIS A 132 -12.42 28.74 15.28
C HIS A 132 -11.31 28.54 16.31
N GLN A 133 -10.09 28.28 15.86
CA GLN A 133 -8.88 28.50 16.66
C GLN A 133 -8.08 29.60 15.97
N PRO A 134 -8.00 30.82 16.55
CA PRO A 134 -7.06 31.81 16.06
C PRO A 134 -5.65 31.30 16.35
N ASN A 135 -4.91 30.97 15.29
CA ASN A 135 -3.46 30.79 15.36
C ASN A 135 -2.83 32.18 15.57
N PRO A 136 -2.14 32.45 16.69
CA PRO A 136 -1.62 33.79 17.00
C PRO A 136 -0.40 34.21 16.15
N ASP A 137 0.17 33.31 15.34
CA ASP A 137 1.39 33.56 14.56
C ASP A 137 1.18 33.53 13.04
N ALA A 138 -0.05 33.72 12.56
CA ALA A 138 -0.30 33.86 11.12
C ALA A 138 0.30 35.18 10.62
N VAL A 139 1.49 35.09 10.01
CA VAL A 139 2.12 36.20 9.29
C VAL A 139 1.33 36.45 8.02
N TYR A 140 0.58 37.56 7.97
CA TYR A 140 -0.15 37.99 6.79
C TYR A 140 0.75 38.86 5.91
N TYR A 141 0.65 38.72 4.59
CA TYR A 141 1.39 39.55 3.63
C TYR A 141 0.41 40.23 2.68
N GLY A 142 0.72 41.44 2.23
CA GLY A 142 -0.09 42.22 1.29
C GLY A 142 0.74 43.07 0.35
N LEU A 143 0.09 43.69 -0.62
CA LEU A 143 0.72 44.53 -1.61
C LEU A 143 0.47 46.00 -1.29
N GLN A 144 1.53 46.76 -1.05
CA GLN A 144 1.45 48.19 -0.85
C GLN A 144 1.26 48.91 -2.18
N CYS A 145 0.18 49.66 -2.31
CA CYS A 145 -0.10 50.44 -3.51
C CYS A 145 0.90 51.59 -3.65
N PRO A 146 1.62 51.72 -4.79
CA PRO A 146 2.61 52.79 -4.98
C PRO A 146 1.99 54.19 -5.15
N HIS A 147 0.66 54.29 -5.26
CA HIS A 147 -0.05 55.54 -5.49
C HIS A 147 -0.76 56.08 -4.24
N CYS A 148 -1.20 55.22 -3.33
CA CYS A 148 -1.94 55.64 -2.13
C CYS A 148 -1.46 54.99 -0.83
N ASP A 149 -0.36 54.23 -0.90
CA ASP A 149 0.32 53.55 0.21
C ASP A 149 -0.54 52.57 1.02
N ARG A 150 -1.76 52.30 0.57
CA ARG A 150 -2.63 51.31 1.22
C ARG A 150 -2.24 49.90 0.81
N ILE A 151 -2.34 49.01 1.78
CA ILE A 151 -1.96 47.60 1.62
C ILE A 151 -3.21 46.81 1.25
N SER A 152 -3.16 46.11 0.11
CA SER A 152 -4.24 45.22 -0.35
C SER A 152 -3.85 43.74 -0.14
N PRO A 153 -4.78 42.86 0.27
CA PRO A 153 -4.54 41.43 0.33
C PRO A 153 -4.38 40.81 -1.06
N TYR A 154 -3.64 39.70 -1.15
CA TYR A 154 -3.41 38.98 -2.42
C TYR A 154 -4.70 38.44 -3.05
N ASP A 155 -5.71 38.11 -2.24
CA ASP A 155 -6.99 37.55 -2.71
C ASP A 155 -7.78 38.47 -3.65
N ARG A 156 -7.35 39.73 -3.83
CA ARG A 156 -8.06 40.73 -4.67
C ARG A 156 -7.17 41.40 -5.70
N LEU A 157 -6.11 40.73 -6.11
CA LEU A 157 -5.15 41.19 -7.12
C LEU A 157 -5.79 41.52 -8.49
N ASP A 158 -6.84 40.81 -8.88
CA ASP A 158 -7.50 40.97 -10.20
C ASP A 158 -8.17 42.34 -10.41
N TRP A 159 -8.45 43.10 -9.34
CA TRP A 159 -9.18 44.38 -9.43
C TRP A 159 -8.28 45.61 -9.21
N GLY A 160 -6.98 45.41 -8.98
CA GLY A 160 -6.08 46.49 -8.58
C GLY A 160 -6.40 47.05 -7.19
N CYS A 161 -5.78 48.18 -6.84
CA CYS A 161 -5.96 48.81 -5.55
C CYS A 161 -7.42 49.24 -5.34
N GLN A 162 -8.07 48.75 -4.28
CA GLN A 162 -9.49 49.00 -4.03
C GLN A 162 -9.84 50.47 -3.74
N TRP A 163 -8.84 51.32 -3.48
CA TRP A 163 -9.05 52.71 -3.08
C TRP A 163 -8.78 53.71 -4.19
N CYS A 164 -7.87 53.41 -5.12
CA CYS A 164 -7.50 54.34 -6.19
C CYS A 164 -7.49 53.71 -7.58
N GLY A 165 -7.77 52.40 -7.71
CA GLY A 165 -7.82 51.68 -8.99
C GLY A 165 -6.46 51.43 -9.64
N THR A 166 -5.35 51.83 -8.99
CA THR A 166 -4.01 51.60 -9.51
C THR A 166 -3.69 50.12 -9.56
N SER A 167 -3.13 49.65 -10.68
CA SER A 167 -2.67 48.27 -10.83
C SER A 167 -1.62 47.92 -9.78
N LEU A 168 -1.80 46.76 -9.13
CA LEU A 168 -0.88 46.21 -8.14
C LEU A 168 0.09 45.18 -8.74
N ALA A 169 0.10 45.02 -10.07
CA ALA A 169 0.92 44.03 -10.77
C ALA A 169 2.44 44.19 -10.51
N ALA A 170 2.89 45.40 -10.15
CA ALA A 170 4.28 45.71 -9.81
C ALA A 170 4.45 46.21 -8.36
N ALA A 171 3.44 46.03 -7.50
CA ALA A 171 3.47 46.49 -6.12
C ALA A 171 4.41 45.65 -5.24
N THR A 172 4.98 46.27 -4.21
CA THR A 172 5.86 45.58 -3.25
C THR A 172 5.05 44.81 -2.22
N SER A 173 5.47 43.57 -1.96
CA SER A 173 4.97 42.72 -0.89
C SER A 173 5.46 43.20 0.48
N VAL A 174 4.54 43.49 1.40
CA VAL A 174 4.81 43.92 2.78
C VAL A 174 4.10 43.02 3.77
N LEU A 175 4.70 42.83 4.93
CA LEU A 175 4.14 42.04 6.03
C LEU A 175 3.02 42.85 6.69
N MET A 176 1.80 42.32 6.68
CA MET A 176 0.67 42.84 7.42
C MET A 176 0.78 42.39 8.88
N THR A 177 0.87 43.35 9.79
CA THR A 177 0.76 43.07 11.21
C THR A 177 -0.71 42.82 11.58
N PRO A 178 -1.06 41.69 12.24
CA PRO A 178 -2.42 41.46 12.70
C PRO A 178 -2.74 42.47 13.83
N ASN A 179 -3.68 43.37 13.53
CA ASN A 179 -4.16 44.54 14.31
C ASN A 179 -3.17 45.72 14.37
N GLY A 180 -3.49 46.94 13.97
CA GLY A 180 -4.80 47.55 13.72
C GLY A 180 -4.96 48.81 14.57
N ASN A 181 -4.21 49.87 14.26
CA ASN A 181 -4.65 51.27 14.17
C ASN A 181 -3.50 52.17 13.67
#